data_AF-A0A7X5TJG3-F1
#
_entry.id   AF-A0A7X5TJG3-F1
#
_cell.length_a   1.000
_cell.length_b   1.000
_cell.length_c   1.000
_cell.angle_alpha   90.00
_cell.angle_beta   90.00
_cell.angle_gamma   90.00
#
_symmetry.space_group_name_H-M   'P 1'
#
loop_
_entity.id
_entity.type
_entity.pdbx_description
1 polymer ?
#
loop_
_entity_poly.entity_id
_entity_poly.type
_entity_poly.pdbx_seq_one_letter_code
_entity_poly.pdbx_strand_id
1 'polypeptide(L)' 'MDIKNKRDRLITNTDWTQVPDSPLSAEKMTEFVKYRQLLRDIPQTYADPDSIVWPTMPSI' A
#
# COMPACT_ATOMS: atom_id res chain seq x y z
N MET A 1 14.28 11.56 4.37
CA MET A 1 12.94 10.99 4.58
C MET A 1 13.03 9.51 4.24
N ASP A 2 12.83 8.61 5.19
CA ASP A 2 13.06 7.18 4.97
C ASP A 2 11.91 6.55 4.18
N ILE A 3 12.21 5.84 3.10
CA ILE A 3 11.24 5.14 2.25
C ILE A 3 10.36 4.23 3.09
N LYS A 4 10.93 3.60 4.13
CA LYS A 4 10.21 2.71 5.02
C LYS A 4 9.14 3.42 5.83
N ASN A 5 9.37 4.66 6.27
CA ASN A 5 8.36 5.41 7.03
C ASN A 5 7.14 5.75 6.19
N LYS A 6 7.34 6.13 4.92
CA LYS A 6 6.23 6.45 4.02
C LYS A 6 5.45 5.19 3.64
N ARG A 7 6.16 4.09 3.38
CA ARG A 7 5.56 2.77 3.19
C ARG A 7 4.73 2.36 4.40
N ASP A 8 5.29 2.41 5.60
CA ASP A 8 4.58 2.03 6.83
C ASP A 8 3.31 2.85 7.01
N ARG A 9 3.38 4.16 6.82
CA ARG A 9 2.21 5.04 6.91
C ARG A 9 1.09 4.69 5.93
N LEU A 10 1.43 4.28 4.70
CA LEU A 10 0.46 3.85 3.68
C LEU A 10 -0.11 2.47 3.97
N ILE A 11 0.73 1.54 4.46
CA ILE A 11 0.30 0.22 4.92
C ILE A 11 -0.66 0.40 6.10
N THR A 12 -0.30 1.14 7.15
CA THR A 12 -1.17 1.38 8.31
C THR A 12 -2.51 2.02 7.91
N ASN A 13 -2.52 2.98 6.98
CA ASN A 13 -3.78 3.57 6.49
C ASN A 13 -4.69 2.59 5.75
N THR A 14 -4.12 1.54 5.17
CA THR A 14 -4.87 0.49 4.45
C THR A 14 -5.01 -0.78 5.28
N ASP A 15 -4.65 -0.77 6.56
CA ASP A 15 -4.67 -1.98 7.41
C ASP A 15 -6.06 -2.46 7.73
N TRP A 16 -6.96 -1.52 8.02
CA TRP A 16 -8.38 -1.81 8.23
C TRP A 16 -9.05 -2.50 7.03
N THR A 17 -8.50 -2.35 5.81
CA THR A 17 -9.06 -2.96 4.58
C THR A 17 -8.78 -4.45 4.44
N GLN A 18 -7.80 -4.97 5.19
CA GLN A 18 -7.43 -6.40 5.18
C GLN A 18 -8.19 -7.20 6.25
N VAL A 19 -8.96 -6.52 7.09
CA VAL A 19 -9.73 -7.14 8.17
C VAL A 19 -11.00 -7.74 7.56
N PRO A 20 -11.40 -8.97 7.91
CA PRO A 20 -12.60 -9.61 7.36
C PRO A 20 -13.91 -8.88 7.73
N ASP A 21 -13.87 -7.99 8.72
CA ASP A 21 -14.99 -7.13 9.14
C ASP A 21 -15.08 -5.83 8.30
N SER A 22 -14.15 -5.63 7.35
CA SER A 22 -14.12 -4.42 6.55
C SER A 22 -15.34 -4.34 5.62
N PRO A 23 -15.96 -3.17 5.43
CA PRO A 23 -17.11 -2.97 4.53
C PRO A 23 -16.75 -3.11 3.03
N LEU A 24 -15.59 -3.69 2.70
CA LEU A 24 -15.07 -3.78 1.35
C LEU A 24 -15.48 -5.10 0.69
N SER A 25 -15.86 -5.00 -0.59
CA SER A 25 -16.09 -6.19 -1.42
C SER A 25 -14.80 -6.99 -1.62
N ALA A 26 -14.92 -8.29 -1.88
CA ALA A 26 -13.77 -9.18 -2.14
C ALA A 26 -12.85 -8.67 -3.28
N GLU A 27 -13.41 -8.02 -4.29
CA GLU A 27 -12.67 -7.37 -5.38
C GLU A 27 -11.76 -6.25 -4.85
N LYS A 28 -12.29 -5.41 -3.95
CA LYS A 28 -11.55 -4.32 -3.32
C LYS A 28 -10.44 -4.85 -2.41
N MET A 29 -10.73 -5.88 -1.62
CA MET A 29 -9.70 -6.55 -0.81
C MET A 29 -8.53 -7.02 -1.69
N THR A 30 -8.84 -7.59 -2.87
CA THR A 30 -7.82 -8.01 -3.85
C THR A 30 -7.02 -6.84 -4.40
N GLU A 31 -7.66 -5.70 -4.71
CA GLU A 31 -6.96 -4.47 -5.09
C GLU A 31 -6.02 -3.96 -3.98
N PHE A 32 -6.48 -3.95 -2.72
CA PHE A 32 -5.67 -3.54 -1.58
C PHE A 32 -4.49 -4.49 -1.31
N VAL A 33 -4.67 -5.80 -1.54
CA VAL A 33 -3.56 -6.77 -1.47
C VAL A 33 -2.49 -6.45 -2.51
N LYS A 34 -2.88 -6.21 -3.78
CA LYS A 34 -1.96 -5.81 -4.86
C LYS A 34 -1.28 -4.48 -4.53
N TYR A 35 -2.04 -3.51 -4.05
CA TYR A 35 -1.54 -2.20 -3.61
C TYR A 35 -0.44 -2.35 -2.55
N ARG A 36 -0.69 -3.15 -1.50
CA ARG A 36 0.29 -3.40 -0.43
C ARG A 36 1.53 -4.16 -0.91
N GLN A 37 1.38 -5.08 -1.85
CA GLN A 37 2.53 -5.73 -2.48
C GLN A 37 3.41 -4.71 -3.21
N LEU A 38 2.83 -3.85 -4.04
CA LEU A 38 3.56 -2.79 -4.73
C LEU A 38 4.31 -1.89 -3.74
N LEU A 39 3.67 -1.48 -2.64
CA LEU A 39 4.31 -0.69 -1.58
C LEU A 39 5.51 -1.38 -0.93
N ARG A 40 5.44 -2.71 -0.74
CA ARG A 40 6.53 -3.49 -0.15
C ARG A 40 7.70 -3.66 -1.09
N ASP A 41 7.43 -3.71 -2.38
CA ASP A 41 8.43 -3.87 -3.43
C ASP A 41 9.21 -2.58 -3.72
N ILE A 42 8.57 -1.42 -3.53
CA ILE A 42 9.19 -0.08 -3.68
C ILE A 42 10.61 0.05 -3.07
N PRO A 43 10.86 -0.26 -1.79
CA PRO A 43 12.19 -0.11 -1.19
C PRO A 43 13.24 -1.10 -1.73
N GLN A 44 12.83 -2.17 -2.42
CA GLN A 44 13.77 -3.05 -3.14
C GLN A 44 14.03 -2.54 -4.56
N THR A 45 13.02 -1.94 -5.19
CA THR A 45 13.05 -1.52 -6.60
C THR A 45 13.60 -0.12 -6.79
N TYR A 46 13.46 0.76 -5.80
CA TYR A 46 13.92 2.14 -5.84
C TYR A 46 14.92 2.41 -4.72
N ALA A 47 16.16 2.74 -5.11
CA ALA A 47 17.18 3.21 -4.18
C ALA A 47 16.95 4.68 -3.77
N ASP A 48 16.37 5.48 -4.66
CA ASP A 48 16.15 6.91 -4.48
C ASP A 48 14.72 7.24 -4.02
N PRO A 49 14.54 7.87 -2.84
CA PRO A 49 13.22 8.19 -2.30
C PRO A 49 12.40 9.18 -3.13
N ASP A 50 13.08 10.05 -3.89
CA ASP A 50 12.44 11.10 -4.72
C ASP A 50 11.90 10.55 -6.04
N SER A 51 12.49 9.46 -6.55
CA SER A 51 12.06 8.83 -7.80
C SER A 51 11.00 7.74 -7.60
N ILE A 52 10.54 7.53 -6.36
CA ILE A 52 9.53 6.53 -6.04
C ILE A 52 8.17 6.97 -6.56
N VAL A 53 7.61 6.14 -7.44
CA VAL A 53 6.21 6.24 -7.84
C VAL A 53 5.38 5.44 -6.84
N TRP A 54 4.70 6.15 -5.94
CA TRP A 54 3.77 5.53 -5.00
C TRP A 54 2.48 5.15 -5.75
N PRO A 55 1.99 3.91 -5.63
CA PRO A 55 0.71 3.54 -6.22
C PRO A 55 -0.42 4.41 -5.66
N THR A 56 -1.44 4.65 -6.47
CA THR A 56 -2.66 5.34 -6.04
C THR A 56 -3.52 4.39 -5.21
N MET A 57 -4.04 4.88 -4.09
CA MET A 57 -4.93 4.10 -3.25
C MET A 57 -6.20 3.78 -4.05
N PRO A 58 -6.64 2.51 -4.13
CA PRO A 58 -7.88 2.16 -4.80
C PRO A 58 -9.05 2.85 -4.08
N SER A 59 -10.04 3.31 -4.85
CA SER A 59 -11.23 3.92 -4.26
C SER A 59 -11.99 2.85 -3.48
N ILE A 60 -12.31 3.16 -2.23
CA ILE A 60 -13.23 2.38 -1.40
C ILE A 60 -14.66 2.48 -1.93
#